data_AF-A0A2N7I0W2-F1
#
_entry.id   AF-A0A2N7I0W2-F1
#
_cell.length_a   1.000
_cell.length_b   1.000
_cell.length_c   1.000
_cell.angle_alpha   90.00
_cell.angle_beta   90.00
_cell.angle_gamma   90.00
#
_symmetry.space_group_name_H-M   'P 1'
#
loop_
_entity.id
_entity.type
_entity.pdbx_description
1 polymer ?
#
loop_
_entity_poly.entity_id
_entity_poly.type
_entity_poly.pdbx_seq_one_letter_code
_entity_poly.pdbx_strand_id
1 'polypeptide(L)'
;MRQGFPTLLFALAPCLMTPAVFAEATPPAITAASVTDLESSLFEKHAELTAIETKVADKQNQVDNQAQQTARLAKLSVEAEQKLAAAKASLEQDYTRMIDEPDFDISTAQNHFQDAWKTVKEGKLAVSDSEQKQQGLAMELEAIQAEKRATETAIAQLEQDKLRARADRLRNEITQTQEQTVSFTNRCSSDMTLAQCSDQTVTLALQKAVKQFQHSLVDNTTESKTVKQHLASTSLNIHVLQHKVTSSGFSEDNRYRAVIAANLETRPDKNTPCRLLGIQSYNCFTQTDQQANDQQKEVAWVNLVVRSNQYNDKVLINGVNYGSTPVEIMLPTGPHMVTIEKEGYLSFHQELKITRDHNLRAVLQAKQNTLNVGTKFADPMEDNTQSPEMIVVGSGRYLLGENSAKQVTIKQPFALAATPTRVQDFRAFVKSTGYQTDAELMNTCDTFANAEITSVSDNDWQKPGFKQADNSPVVCVSQNDAIAYTRWLSESTGFTYRLPTPQEWEAAARAGQDTNFWWGNEFRTGKANTGWAGTPWSNVSTSPVKSFMPTPTGFYDMVGNVWEWTTVQKGLAKGGAWSFSPEEAKAFNELYVAPSTAANYLGFRVLREL
;
A
#
# COMPACT_ATOMS: atom_id res chain seq x y z
N MET A 1 -71.15 14.36 30.70
CA MET A 1 -71.22 13.79 32.07
C MET A 1 -72.36 12.80 32.13
N ARG A 2 -72.06 11.54 32.50
CA ARG A 2 -72.94 10.46 33.02
C ARG A 2 -72.26 9.14 32.64
N GLN A 3 -71.39 8.64 33.52
CA GLN A 3 -71.67 7.68 34.59
C GLN A 3 -71.76 6.25 34.05
N GLY A 4 -70.79 5.44 34.46
CA GLY A 4 -70.68 4.03 34.11
C GLY A 4 -71.64 3.15 34.89
N PHE A 5 -71.70 1.89 34.44
CA PHE A 5 -72.20 0.76 35.21
C PHE A 5 -71.26 -0.44 35.00
N PRO A 6 -71.19 -1.35 35.99
CA PRO A 6 -70.04 -2.20 36.23
C PRO A 6 -70.22 -3.64 35.71
N THR A 7 -69.06 -4.27 35.57
CA THR A 7 -68.78 -5.71 35.59
C THR A 7 -69.80 -6.56 36.34
N LEU A 8 -70.32 -7.59 35.67
CA LEU A 8 -71.06 -8.69 36.29
C LEU A 8 -70.44 -10.03 35.88
N LEU A 9 -70.21 -10.85 36.89
CA LEU A 9 -69.59 -12.18 36.85
C LEU A 9 -70.30 -13.15 35.90
N PHE A 10 -69.53 -13.98 35.20
CA PHE A 10 -69.91 -15.36 34.93
C PHE A 10 -68.75 -16.28 35.31
N ALA A 11 -68.98 -17.05 36.37
CA ALA A 11 -68.17 -18.19 36.77
C ALA A 11 -69.03 -19.45 36.62
N LEU A 12 -68.34 -20.55 36.28
CA LEU A 12 -68.73 -21.97 36.44
C LEU A 12 -69.46 -22.66 35.27
N ALA A 13 -68.66 -23.34 34.45
CA ALA A 13 -68.93 -24.70 33.98
C ALA A 13 -67.60 -25.44 33.74
N PRO A 14 -67.25 -26.49 34.51
CA PRO A 14 -66.12 -27.35 34.20
C PRO A 14 -66.62 -28.55 33.37
N CYS A 15 -66.42 -28.50 32.05
CA CYS A 15 -66.55 -29.68 31.20
C CYS A 15 -65.27 -30.51 31.28
N LEU A 16 -65.41 -31.72 31.82
CA LEU A 16 -64.46 -32.82 31.73
C LEU A 16 -64.11 -33.09 30.26
N MET A 17 -62.84 -32.88 29.90
CA MET A 17 -62.24 -33.49 28.71
C MET A 17 -60.94 -34.18 29.15
N THR A 18 -60.97 -35.50 29.09
CA THR A 18 -59.84 -36.41 29.25
C THR A 18 -58.74 -36.09 28.24
N PRO A 19 -57.46 -35.96 28.62
CA PRO A 19 -56.39 -36.00 27.63
C PRO A 19 -56.26 -37.44 27.14
N ALA A 20 -56.47 -37.64 25.84
CA ALA A 20 -56.02 -38.85 25.18
C ALA A 20 -54.49 -38.91 25.30
N VAL A 21 -54.00 -39.91 26.02
CA VAL A 21 -52.60 -40.31 26.00
C VAL A 21 -52.31 -40.83 24.60
N PHE A 22 -51.81 -39.97 23.73
CA PHE A 22 -51.10 -40.43 22.54
C PHE A 22 -49.74 -40.94 22.98
N ALA A 23 -49.50 -42.22 22.71
CA ALA A 23 -48.22 -42.87 22.88
C ALA A 23 -47.14 -42.03 22.19
N GLU A 24 -46.16 -41.62 22.98
CA GLU A 24 -44.95 -40.94 22.55
C GLU A 24 -44.11 -41.96 21.77
N ALA A 25 -44.38 -42.07 20.47
CA ALA A 25 -43.41 -42.61 19.54
C ALA A 25 -42.21 -41.66 19.59
N THR A 26 -41.05 -42.20 19.97
CA THR A 26 -39.76 -41.51 19.89
C THR A 26 -39.69 -40.79 18.54
N PRO A 27 -39.49 -39.46 18.51
CA PRO A 27 -39.33 -38.76 17.24
C PRO A 27 -38.13 -39.38 16.53
N PRO A 28 -38.27 -39.79 15.25
CA PRO A 28 -37.11 -40.19 14.48
C PRO A 28 -36.15 -39.01 14.44
N ALA A 29 -34.85 -39.28 14.60
CA ALA A 29 -33.80 -38.28 14.54
C ALA A 29 -34.08 -37.30 13.39
N ILE A 30 -34.15 -36.00 13.71
CA ILE A 30 -34.37 -34.94 12.74
C ILE A 30 -33.22 -35.00 11.75
N THR A 31 -33.42 -35.68 10.62
CA THR A 31 -32.52 -35.56 9.47
C THR A 31 -32.70 -34.15 8.96
N ALA A 32 -31.70 -33.29 9.18
CA ALA A 32 -31.68 -31.96 8.58
C ALA A 32 -31.97 -32.11 7.08
N ALA A 33 -33.02 -31.44 6.59
CA ALA A 33 -33.45 -31.54 5.20
C ALA A 33 -32.28 -31.22 4.27
N SER A 34 -32.09 -32.01 3.21
CA SER A 34 -30.99 -31.78 2.28
C SER A 34 -31.25 -30.50 1.48
N VAL A 35 -30.19 -29.91 0.92
CA VAL A 35 -30.32 -28.70 0.07
C VAL A 35 -31.31 -28.93 -1.08
N THR A 36 -31.36 -30.14 -1.64
CA THR A 36 -32.27 -30.51 -2.73
C THR A 36 -33.73 -30.63 -2.28
N ASP A 37 -33.98 -31.09 -1.06
CA ASP A 37 -35.35 -31.17 -0.50
C ASP A 37 -35.91 -29.76 -0.25
N LEU A 38 -35.05 -28.86 0.22
CA LEU A 38 -35.40 -27.46 0.47
C LEU A 38 -35.63 -26.69 -0.84
N GLU A 39 -34.83 -26.96 -1.89
CA GLU A 39 -35.07 -26.40 -3.22
C GLU A 39 -36.40 -26.85 -3.83
N SER A 40 -36.75 -28.11 -3.65
CA SER A 40 -38.04 -28.65 -4.09
C SER A 40 -39.21 -28.00 -3.33
N SER A 41 -39.08 -27.88 -2.01
CA SER A 41 -40.07 -27.21 -1.15
C SER A 41 -40.24 -25.73 -1.50
N LEU A 42 -39.14 -25.02 -1.80
CA LEU A 42 -39.17 -23.64 -2.27
C LEU A 42 -39.90 -23.52 -3.60
N PHE A 43 -39.65 -24.42 -4.54
CA PHE A 43 -40.33 -24.41 -5.84
C PHE A 43 -41.85 -24.56 -5.67
N GLU A 44 -42.30 -25.53 -4.85
CA GLU A 44 -43.71 -25.72 -4.55
C GLU A 44 -44.35 -24.48 -3.90
N LYS A 45 -43.67 -23.86 -2.91
CA LYS A 45 -44.17 -22.66 -2.24
C LYS A 45 -44.23 -21.43 -3.15
N HIS A 46 -43.30 -21.27 -4.09
CA HIS A 46 -43.38 -20.19 -5.09
C HIS A 46 -44.55 -20.38 -6.06
N ALA A 47 -44.84 -21.63 -6.46
CA ALA A 47 -46.01 -21.93 -7.27
C ALA A 47 -47.31 -21.63 -6.50
N GLU A 48 -47.37 -21.99 -5.20
CA GLU A 48 -48.48 -21.65 -4.31
C GLU A 48 -48.67 -20.14 -4.18
N LEU A 49 -47.58 -19.38 -3.96
CA LEU A 49 -47.63 -17.91 -3.90
C LEU A 49 -48.22 -17.31 -5.18
N THR A 50 -47.76 -17.78 -6.35
CA THR A 50 -48.27 -17.31 -7.65
C THR A 50 -49.77 -17.56 -7.82
N ALA A 51 -50.24 -18.73 -7.37
CA ALA A 51 -51.66 -19.06 -7.38
C ALA A 51 -52.46 -18.15 -6.42
N ILE A 52 -51.94 -17.86 -5.23
CA ILE A 52 -52.56 -16.94 -4.27
C ILE A 52 -52.59 -15.51 -4.82
N GLU A 53 -51.54 -15.03 -5.46
CA GLU A 53 -51.51 -13.70 -6.08
C GLU A 53 -52.58 -13.53 -7.15
N THR A 54 -52.83 -14.57 -7.94
CA THR A 54 -53.93 -14.59 -8.90
C THR A 54 -55.28 -14.47 -8.19
N LYS A 55 -55.49 -15.23 -7.09
CA LYS A 55 -56.71 -15.12 -6.27
C LYS A 55 -56.89 -13.73 -5.66
N VAL A 56 -55.81 -13.10 -5.18
CA VAL A 56 -55.82 -11.73 -4.65
C VAL A 56 -56.26 -10.75 -5.74
N ALA A 57 -55.67 -10.83 -6.94
CA ALA A 57 -56.02 -9.97 -8.05
C ALA A 57 -57.50 -10.12 -8.46
N ASP A 58 -57.98 -11.36 -8.59
CA ASP A 58 -59.38 -11.65 -8.93
C ASP A 58 -60.35 -11.14 -7.86
N LYS A 59 -60.04 -11.35 -6.58
CA LYS A 59 -60.88 -10.89 -5.47
C LYS A 59 -60.86 -9.37 -5.32
N GLN A 60 -59.70 -8.73 -5.54
CA GLN A 60 -59.58 -7.28 -5.57
C GLN A 60 -60.47 -6.68 -6.68
N ASN A 61 -60.44 -7.26 -7.88
CA ASN A 61 -61.32 -6.84 -8.97
C ASN A 61 -62.81 -6.97 -8.60
N GLN A 62 -63.21 -8.01 -7.86
CA GLN A 62 -64.58 -8.17 -7.37
C GLN A 62 -64.96 -7.08 -6.36
N VAL A 63 -64.07 -6.76 -5.42
CA VAL A 63 -64.25 -5.67 -4.44
C VAL A 63 -64.40 -4.33 -5.16
N ASP A 64 -63.54 -4.04 -6.13
CA ASP A 64 -63.55 -2.78 -6.87
C ASP A 64 -64.83 -2.62 -7.70
N ASN A 65 -65.26 -3.68 -8.39
CA ASN A 65 -66.52 -3.68 -9.14
C ASN A 65 -67.74 -3.49 -8.22
N GLN A 66 -67.76 -4.15 -7.06
CA GLN A 66 -68.84 -3.98 -6.08
C GLN A 66 -68.84 -2.58 -5.49
N ALA A 67 -67.68 -1.99 -5.20
CA ALA A 67 -67.56 -0.62 -4.72
C ALA A 67 -68.10 0.40 -5.72
N GLN A 68 -67.85 0.21 -7.03
CA GLN A 68 -68.43 1.02 -8.09
C GLN A 68 -69.97 0.91 -8.13
N GLN A 69 -70.51 -0.31 -7.96
CA GLN A 69 -71.96 -0.53 -7.89
C GLN A 69 -72.58 0.17 -6.67
N THR A 70 -71.96 0.03 -5.49
CA THR A 70 -72.40 0.72 -4.26
C THR A 70 -72.40 2.23 -4.45
N ALA A 71 -71.34 2.80 -5.05
CA ALA A 71 -71.25 4.23 -5.33
C ALA A 71 -72.36 4.72 -6.28
N ARG A 72 -72.72 3.91 -7.30
CA ARG A 72 -73.83 4.20 -8.21
C ARG A 72 -75.18 4.17 -7.49
N LEU A 73 -75.44 3.17 -6.64
CA LEU A 73 -76.67 3.07 -5.85
C LEU A 73 -76.79 4.22 -4.85
N ALA A 74 -75.69 4.60 -4.20
CA ALA A 74 -75.64 5.74 -3.29
C ALA A 74 -76.03 7.05 -4.00
N LYS A 75 -75.51 7.26 -5.21
CA LYS A 75 -75.90 8.41 -6.04
C LYS A 75 -77.39 8.42 -6.38
N LEU A 76 -77.94 7.28 -6.82
CA LEU A 76 -79.38 7.15 -7.12
C LEU A 76 -80.26 7.37 -5.88
N SER A 77 -79.81 6.91 -4.70
CA SER A 77 -80.51 7.16 -3.43
C SER A 77 -80.56 8.65 -3.11
N VAL A 78 -79.46 9.38 -3.31
CA VAL A 78 -79.43 10.84 -3.12
C VAL A 78 -80.38 11.56 -4.08
N GLU A 79 -80.43 11.14 -5.35
CA GLU A 79 -81.37 11.68 -6.34
C GLU A 79 -82.84 11.38 -5.96
N ALA A 80 -83.12 10.19 -5.43
CA ALA A 80 -84.46 9.83 -4.94
C ALA A 80 -84.87 10.67 -3.72
N GLU A 81 -83.94 10.94 -2.80
CA GLU A 81 -84.17 11.80 -1.64
C GLU A 81 -84.52 13.24 -2.05
N GLN A 82 -83.84 13.76 -3.08
CA GLN A 82 -84.17 15.07 -3.66
C GLN A 82 -85.58 15.09 -4.28
N LYS A 83 -85.97 14.03 -5.01
CA LYS A 83 -87.32 13.91 -5.58
C LYS A 83 -88.40 13.80 -4.50
N LEU A 84 -88.13 13.07 -3.41
CA LEU A 84 -89.03 13.01 -2.25
C LEU A 84 -89.20 14.37 -1.60
N ALA A 85 -88.11 15.13 -1.43
CA ALA A 85 -88.18 16.50 -0.91
C ALA A 85 -89.04 17.41 -1.79
N ALA A 86 -88.92 17.30 -3.13
CA ALA A 86 -89.76 18.04 -4.07
C ALA A 86 -91.23 17.60 -4.04
N ALA A 87 -91.51 16.30 -4.01
CA ALA A 87 -92.87 15.76 -3.91
C ALA A 87 -93.53 16.17 -2.59
N LYS A 88 -92.77 16.22 -1.49
CA LYS A 88 -93.23 16.72 -0.20
C LYS A 88 -93.65 18.19 -0.27
N ALA A 89 -92.81 19.03 -0.87
CA ALA A 89 -93.11 20.45 -1.05
C ALA A 89 -94.37 20.67 -1.91
N SER A 90 -94.55 19.89 -2.98
CA SER A 90 -95.76 19.93 -3.82
C SER A 90 -97.01 19.50 -3.04
N LEU A 91 -96.91 18.44 -2.23
CA LEU A 91 -98.02 17.96 -1.41
C LEU A 91 -98.41 18.98 -0.34
N GLU A 92 -97.44 19.61 0.33
CA GLU A 92 -97.69 20.69 1.31
C GLU A 92 -98.40 21.89 0.66
N GLN A 93 -98.00 22.25 -0.58
CA GLN A 93 -98.64 23.31 -1.35
C GLN A 93 -100.09 22.97 -1.73
N ASP A 94 -100.33 21.77 -2.25
CA ASP A 94 -101.68 21.32 -2.65
C ASP A 94 -102.60 21.13 -1.43
N TYR A 95 -102.06 20.69 -0.29
CA TYR A 95 -102.81 20.61 0.98
C TYR A 95 -103.24 22.00 1.46
N THR A 96 -102.39 23.02 1.29
CA THR A 96 -102.72 24.41 1.64
C THR A 96 -103.86 24.93 0.76
N ARG A 97 -103.86 24.60 -0.55
CA ARG A 97 -104.93 25.00 -1.47
C ARG A 97 -106.29 24.36 -1.15
N MET A 98 -106.28 23.12 -0.67
CA MET A 98 -107.50 22.42 -0.24
C MET A 98 -108.22 23.12 0.94
N ILE A 99 -107.50 23.94 1.73
CA ILE A 99 -108.10 24.76 2.80
C ILE A 99 -109.07 25.81 2.21
N ASP A 100 -108.71 26.39 1.07
CA ASP A 100 -109.50 27.43 0.39
C ASP A 100 -110.51 26.82 -0.62
N GLU A 101 -110.22 25.64 -1.17
CA GLU A 101 -111.06 24.89 -2.14
C GLU A 101 -111.34 23.46 -1.63
N PRO A 102 -112.45 23.23 -0.88
CA PRO A 102 -112.70 21.95 -0.19
C PRO A 102 -112.86 20.72 -1.10
N ASP A 103 -113.26 20.94 -2.37
CA ASP A 103 -113.45 19.89 -3.36
C ASP A 103 -112.18 19.62 -4.22
N PHE A 104 -111.05 20.26 -3.91
CA PHE A 104 -109.81 20.10 -4.66
C PHE A 104 -109.17 18.72 -4.44
N ASP A 105 -108.99 17.95 -5.52
CA ASP A 105 -108.43 16.59 -5.47
C ASP A 105 -106.90 16.60 -5.30
N ILE A 106 -106.45 16.28 -4.09
CA ILE A 106 -105.02 16.14 -3.75
C ILE A 106 -104.47 14.72 -3.92
N SER A 107 -105.29 13.77 -4.37
CA SER A 107 -104.89 12.35 -4.47
C SER A 107 -103.65 12.15 -5.36
N THR A 108 -103.50 12.95 -6.41
CA THR A 108 -102.33 12.92 -7.30
C THR A 108 -101.04 13.25 -6.54
N ALA A 109 -101.03 14.32 -5.73
CA ALA A 109 -99.86 14.72 -4.95
C ALA A 109 -99.57 13.72 -3.81
N GLN A 110 -100.61 13.15 -3.19
CA GLN A 110 -100.46 12.10 -2.18
C GLN A 110 -99.82 10.84 -2.79
N ASN A 111 -100.28 10.40 -3.96
CA ASN A 111 -99.71 9.25 -4.67
C ASN A 111 -98.24 9.52 -5.06
N HIS A 112 -97.94 10.69 -5.62
CA HIS A 112 -96.56 11.07 -5.95
C HIS A 112 -95.62 11.07 -4.73
N PHE A 113 -96.08 11.58 -3.58
CA PHE A 113 -95.30 11.53 -2.34
C PHE A 113 -95.10 10.08 -1.84
N GLN A 114 -96.15 9.27 -1.86
CA GLN A 114 -96.07 7.85 -1.46
C GLN A 114 -95.11 7.07 -2.36
N ASP A 115 -95.15 7.29 -3.67
CA ASP A 115 -94.25 6.68 -4.65
C ASP A 115 -92.79 7.12 -4.46
N ALA A 116 -92.56 8.42 -4.24
CA ALA A 116 -91.23 8.95 -3.97
C ALA A 116 -90.66 8.42 -2.64
N TRP A 117 -91.50 8.29 -1.60
CA TRP A 117 -91.10 7.75 -0.31
C TRP A 117 -90.74 6.27 -0.41
N LYS A 118 -91.54 5.49 -1.14
CA LYS A 118 -91.25 4.10 -1.46
C LYS A 118 -89.91 3.96 -2.19
N THR A 119 -89.65 4.82 -3.17
CA THR A 119 -88.39 4.85 -3.93
C THR A 119 -87.17 5.12 -3.03
N VAL A 120 -87.27 6.08 -2.10
CA VAL A 120 -86.19 6.36 -1.13
C VAL A 120 -85.96 5.17 -0.20
N LYS A 121 -87.05 4.57 0.32
CA LYS A 121 -86.96 3.41 1.20
C LYS A 121 -86.26 2.23 0.51
N GLU A 122 -86.66 1.93 -0.72
CA GLU A 122 -86.05 0.87 -1.55
C GLU A 122 -84.59 1.20 -1.88
N GLY A 123 -84.28 2.46 -2.20
CA GLY A 123 -82.92 2.92 -2.47
C GLY A 123 -81.99 2.80 -1.26
N LYS A 124 -82.43 3.24 -0.07
CA LYS A 124 -81.67 3.10 1.18
C LYS A 124 -81.39 1.63 1.53
N LEU A 125 -82.38 0.77 1.37
CA LEU A 125 -82.21 -0.67 1.59
C LEU A 125 -81.20 -1.26 0.59
N ALA A 126 -81.32 -0.92 -0.70
CA ALA A 126 -80.40 -1.40 -1.73
C ALA A 126 -78.94 -0.93 -1.51
N VAL A 127 -78.73 0.30 -1.02
CA VAL A 127 -77.40 0.78 -0.63
C VAL A 127 -76.86 -0.04 0.55
N SER A 128 -77.66 -0.21 1.61
CA SER A 128 -77.28 -1.02 2.78
C SER A 128 -76.91 -2.46 2.40
N ASP A 129 -77.71 -3.11 1.56
CA ASP A 129 -77.44 -4.48 1.10
C ASP A 129 -76.16 -4.55 0.24
N SER A 130 -75.92 -3.53 -0.59
CA SER A 130 -74.70 -3.42 -1.39
C SER A 130 -73.45 -3.18 -0.54
N GLU A 131 -73.55 -2.37 0.51
CA GLU A 131 -72.48 -2.11 1.47
C GLU A 131 -72.14 -3.38 2.27
N GLN A 132 -73.14 -4.14 2.74
CA GLN A 132 -72.92 -5.42 3.41
C GLN A 132 -72.20 -6.42 2.50
N LYS A 133 -72.59 -6.49 1.22
CA LYS A 133 -71.92 -7.35 0.24
C LYS A 133 -70.47 -6.91 -0.02
N GLN A 134 -70.22 -5.60 -0.10
CA GLN A 134 -68.87 -5.05 -0.23
C GLN A 134 -68.01 -5.39 0.98
N GLN A 135 -68.56 -5.29 2.20
CA GLN A 135 -67.86 -5.66 3.43
C GLN A 135 -67.52 -7.16 3.46
N GLY A 136 -68.44 -8.03 3.00
CA GLY A 136 -68.17 -9.47 2.86
C GLY A 136 -67.02 -9.78 1.91
N LEU A 137 -67.01 -9.15 0.72
CA LEU A 137 -65.91 -9.31 -0.24
C LEU A 137 -64.56 -8.78 0.30
N ALA A 138 -64.58 -7.68 1.06
CA ALA A 138 -63.39 -7.13 1.69
C ALA A 138 -62.82 -8.07 2.78
N MET A 139 -63.68 -8.72 3.56
CA MET A 139 -63.25 -9.74 4.53
C MET A 139 -62.63 -10.97 3.86
N GLU A 140 -63.20 -11.42 2.74
CA GLU A 140 -62.62 -12.52 1.95
C GLU A 140 -61.26 -12.14 1.36
N LEU A 141 -61.11 -10.90 0.86
CA LEU A 141 -59.84 -10.40 0.37
C LEU A 141 -58.76 -10.39 1.46
N GLU A 142 -59.10 -9.89 2.65
CA GLU A 142 -58.17 -9.87 3.80
C GLU A 142 -57.72 -11.28 4.19
N ALA A 143 -58.62 -12.26 4.14
CA ALA A 143 -58.28 -13.66 4.40
C ALA A 143 -57.27 -14.22 3.38
N ILE A 144 -57.45 -13.93 2.08
CA ILE A 144 -56.51 -14.35 1.03
C ILE A 144 -55.17 -13.60 1.18
N GLN A 145 -55.19 -12.32 1.57
CA GLN A 145 -53.97 -11.55 1.86
C GLN A 145 -53.23 -12.07 3.10
N ALA A 146 -53.93 -12.59 4.11
CA ALA A 146 -53.32 -13.29 5.23
C ALA A 146 -52.65 -14.61 4.80
N GLU A 147 -53.30 -15.39 3.92
CA GLU A 147 -52.72 -16.59 3.29
C GLU A 147 -51.44 -16.23 2.51
N LYS A 148 -51.46 -15.16 1.71
CA LYS A 148 -50.28 -14.65 1.00
C LYS A 148 -49.12 -14.37 1.96
N ARG A 149 -49.35 -13.59 3.02
CA ARG A 149 -48.31 -13.24 4.01
C ARG A 149 -47.74 -14.47 4.73
N ALA A 150 -48.58 -15.46 5.02
CA ALA A 150 -48.13 -16.71 5.63
C ALA A 150 -47.21 -17.49 4.68
N THR A 151 -47.57 -17.57 3.39
CA THR A 151 -46.74 -18.22 2.36
C THR A 151 -45.43 -17.49 2.11
N GLU A 152 -45.43 -16.15 2.05
CA GLU A 152 -44.20 -15.34 1.96
C GLU A 152 -43.26 -15.58 3.15
N THR A 153 -43.82 -15.65 4.36
CA THR A 153 -43.04 -15.95 5.58
C THR A 153 -42.44 -17.36 5.53
N ALA A 154 -43.20 -18.34 5.04
CA ALA A 154 -42.71 -19.71 4.87
C ALA A 154 -41.59 -19.80 3.82
N ILE A 155 -41.68 -19.07 2.72
CA ILE A 155 -40.62 -18.97 1.71
C ILE A 155 -39.35 -18.38 2.33
N ALA A 156 -39.46 -17.25 3.05
CA ALA A 156 -38.31 -16.61 3.68
C ALA A 156 -37.60 -17.55 4.69
N GLN A 157 -38.37 -18.35 5.43
CA GLN A 157 -37.83 -19.36 6.34
C GLN A 157 -37.09 -20.47 5.58
N LEU A 158 -37.70 -21.00 4.51
CA LEU A 158 -37.08 -22.04 3.68
C LEU A 158 -35.80 -21.55 2.99
N GLU A 159 -35.75 -20.29 2.54
CA GLU A 159 -34.53 -19.69 2.00
C GLU A 159 -33.41 -19.63 3.06
N GLN A 160 -33.76 -19.25 4.29
CA GLN A 160 -32.81 -19.24 5.39
C GLN A 160 -32.31 -20.64 5.73
N ASP A 161 -33.20 -21.63 5.76
CA ASP A 161 -32.85 -23.03 6.02
C ASP A 161 -31.99 -23.61 4.90
N LYS A 162 -32.22 -23.20 3.64
CA LYS A 162 -31.35 -23.55 2.51
C LYS A 162 -29.93 -23.01 2.68
N LEU A 163 -29.77 -21.76 3.15
CA LEU A 163 -28.45 -21.20 3.43
C LEU A 163 -27.73 -21.97 4.56
N ARG A 164 -28.45 -22.36 5.61
CA ARG A 164 -27.91 -23.20 6.69
C ARG A 164 -27.47 -24.58 6.18
N ALA A 165 -28.34 -25.27 5.45
CA ALA A 165 -28.05 -26.59 4.89
C ALA A 165 -26.84 -26.58 3.95
N ARG A 166 -26.65 -25.50 3.17
CA ARG A 166 -25.43 -25.30 2.35
C ARG A 166 -24.18 -25.17 3.22
N ALA A 167 -24.24 -24.38 4.29
CA ALA A 167 -23.12 -24.20 5.20
C ALA A 167 -22.74 -25.48 5.95
N ASP A 168 -23.73 -26.26 6.41
CA ASP A 168 -23.49 -27.52 7.10
C ASP A 168 -22.97 -28.60 6.15
N ARG A 169 -23.49 -28.68 4.92
CA ARG A 169 -22.93 -29.54 3.87
C ARG A 169 -21.45 -29.21 3.65
N LEU A 170 -21.13 -27.94 3.40
CA LEU A 170 -19.75 -27.53 3.18
C LEU A 170 -18.88 -27.85 4.39
N ARG A 171 -19.37 -27.62 5.62
CA ARG A 171 -18.63 -27.97 6.86
C ARG A 171 -18.20 -29.43 6.86
N ASN A 172 -19.09 -30.34 6.48
CA ASN A 172 -18.79 -31.78 6.42
C ASN A 172 -17.79 -32.09 5.29
N GLU A 173 -17.88 -31.42 4.15
CA GLU A 173 -16.95 -31.59 3.04
C GLU A 173 -15.53 -31.11 3.37
N ILE A 174 -15.40 -29.99 4.09
CA ILE A 174 -14.11 -29.38 4.43
C ILE A 174 -13.52 -29.88 5.76
N THR A 175 -14.22 -30.75 6.49
CA THR A 175 -13.71 -31.37 7.72
C THR A 175 -13.22 -32.76 7.37
N GLN A 176 -11.98 -32.87 6.91
CA GLN A 176 -11.36 -34.12 6.48
C GLN A 176 -10.02 -34.36 7.15
N THR A 177 -9.68 -35.65 7.24
CA THR A 177 -8.36 -36.13 7.62
C THR A 177 -7.80 -36.97 6.48
N GLN A 178 -6.58 -36.65 6.02
CA GLN A 178 -5.95 -37.35 4.90
C GLN A 178 -4.43 -37.44 5.08
N GLU A 179 -3.86 -38.58 4.68
CA GLU A 179 -2.41 -38.70 4.55
C GLU A 179 -1.94 -38.16 3.18
N GLN A 180 -0.93 -37.29 3.19
CA GLN A 180 -0.31 -36.74 1.99
C GLN A 180 1.17 -37.12 1.94
N THR A 181 1.56 -37.78 0.83
CA THR A 181 2.96 -38.09 0.56
C THR A 181 3.53 -37.12 -0.46
N VAL A 182 4.56 -36.36 -0.09
CA VAL A 182 5.18 -35.37 -0.97
C VAL A 182 6.69 -35.48 -1.00
N SER A 183 7.26 -35.14 -2.15
CA SER A 183 8.71 -34.98 -2.30
C SER A 183 9.06 -33.51 -2.53
N PHE A 184 10.09 -33.03 -1.82
CA PHE A 184 10.64 -31.69 -1.95
C PHE A 184 12.16 -31.75 -2.01
N THR A 185 12.76 -30.89 -2.83
CA THR A 185 14.21 -30.76 -2.96
C THR A 185 14.60 -29.33 -2.67
N ASN A 186 15.45 -29.12 -1.67
CA ASN A 186 15.98 -27.83 -1.28
C ASN A 186 17.46 -27.72 -1.71
N ARG A 187 17.93 -26.51 -2.02
CA ARG A 187 19.34 -26.24 -2.25
C ARG A 187 19.93 -25.62 -0.98
N CYS A 188 20.84 -26.33 -0.33
CA CYS A 188 21.43 -25.90 0.92
C CYS A 188 22.35 -24.69 0.69
N SER A 189 22.34 -23.74 1.62
CA SER A 189 23.34 -22.65 1.63
C SER A 189 24.72 -23.19 1.99
N SER A 190 25.78 -22.49 1.60
CA SER A 190 27.15 -22.90 1.91
C SER A 190 27.55 -22.69 3.38
N ASP A 191 26.78 -21.89 4.12
CA ASP A 191 27.00 -21.54 5.53
C ASP A 191 26.13 -22.33 6.52
N MET A 192 25.27 -23.25 6.05
CA MET A 192 24.43 -24.09 6.92
C MET A 192 25.02 -25.49 7.15
N THR A 193 24.73 -26.06 8.32
CA THR A 193 25.05 -27.46 8.63
C THR A 193 24.13 -28.43 7.87
N LEU A 194 24.57 -29.68 7.72
CA LEU A 194 23.76 -30.74 7.07
C LEU A 194 22.42 -30.97 7.80
N ALA A 195 22.43 -30.92 9.14
CA ALA A 195 21.22 -31.05 9.95
C ALA A 195 20.24 -29.91 9.71
N GLN A 196 20.73 -28.65 9.70
CA GLN A 196 19.90 -27.48 9.39
C GLN A 196 19.29 -27.57 7.99
N CYS A 197 20.05 -28.01 6.99
CA CYS A 197 19.50 -28.18 5.65
C CYS A 197 18.43 -29.27 5.60
N SER A 198 18.65 -30.38 6.29
CA SER A 198 17.67 -31.47 6.41
C SER A 198 16.36 -30.97 7.03
N ASP A 199 16.44 -30.33 8.20
CA ASP A 199 15.27 -29.82 8.93
C ASP A 199 14.49 -28.77 8.11
N GLN A 200 15.21 -27.88 7.42
CA GLN A 200 14.60 -26.90 6.53
C GLN A 200 13.87 -27.61 5.36
N THR A 201 14.48 -28.64 4.78
CA THR A 201 13.87 -29.37 3.66
C THR A 201 12.61 -30.12 4.09
N VAL A 202 12.62 -30.74 5.28
CA VAL A 202 11.44 -31.40 5.86
C VAL A 202 10.32 -30.38 6.11
N THR A 203 10.66 -29.20 6.63
CA THR A 203 9.70 -28.11 6.85
C THR A 203 9.06 -27.65 5.53
N LEU A 204 9.87 -27.44 4.49
CA LEU A 204 9.38 -27.06 3.15
C LEU A 204 8.54 -28.17 2.50
N ALA A 205 8.89 -29.44 2.73
CA ALA A 205 8.09 -30.58 2.30
C ALA A 205 6.73 -30.59 3.01
N LEU A 206 6.68 -30.34 4.32
CA LEU A 206 5.42 -30.25 5.09
C LEU A 206 4.52 -29.13 4.56
N GLN A 207 5.09 -27.97 4.25
CA GLN A 207 4.36 -26.87 3.62
C GLN A 207 3.76 -27.28 2.27
N LYS A 208 4.53 -28.01 1.44
CA LYS A 208 4.02 -28.56 0.17
C LYS A 208 2.87 -29.54 0.41
N ALA A 209 2.96 -30.42 1.41
CA ALA A 209 1.89 -31.37 1.75
C ALA A 209 0.61 -30.64 2.16
N VAL A 210 0.72 -29.65 3.06
CA VAL A 210 -0.42 -28.82 3.50
C VAL A 210 -1.05 -28.10 2.31
N LYS A 211 -0.25 -27.51 1.41
CA LYS A 211 -0.77 -26.82 0.23
C LYS A 211 -1.49 -27.76 -0.74
N GLN A 212 -0.93 -28.95 -1.00
CA GLN A 212 -1.59 -29.94 -1.85
C GLN A 212 -2.89 -30.46 -1.25
N PHE A 213 -2.91 -30.69 0.07
CA PHE A 213 -4.13 -31.07 0.79
C PHE A 213 -5.20 -29.99 0.71
N GLN A 214 -4.82 -28.72 0.94
CA GLN A 214 -5.73 -27.58 0.82
C GLN A 214 -6.37 -27.50 -0.57
N HIS A 215 -5.55 -27.63 -1.62
CA HIS A 215 -6.03 -27.61 -3.00
C HIS A 215 -7.01 -28.76 -3.26
N SER A 216 -6.62 -29.99 -2.89
CA SER A 216 -7.48 -31.18 -3.04
C SER A 216 -8.81 -31.02 -2.30
N LEU A 217 -8.79 -30.51 -1.08
CA LEU A 217 -9.98 -30.29 -0.26
C LEU A 217 -10.94 -29.31 -0.94
N VAL A 218 -10.42 -28.15 -1.37
CA VAL A 218 -11.22 -27.10 -2.02
C VAL A 218 -11.75 -27.54 -3.38
N ASP A 219 -10.94 -28.23 -4.17
CA ASP A 219 -11.33 -28.72 -5.50
C ASP A 219 -12.47 -29.75 -5.45
N ASN A 220 -12.52 -30.54 -4.37
CA ASN A 220 -13.53 -31.59 -4.17
C ASN A 220 -14.83 -31.12 -3.51
N THR A 221 -14.94 -29.84 -3.15
CA THR A 221 -16.20 -29.29 -2.59
C THR A 221 -17.30 -29.17 -3.65
N THR A 222 -18.56 -29.32 -3.24
CA THR A 222 -19.73 -29.20 -4.13
C THR A 222 -19.87 -27.80 -4.74
N GLU A 223 -19.36 -26.77 -4.07
CA GLU A 223 -19.42 -25.36 -4.48
C GLU A 223 -18.02 -24.75 -4.71
N SER A 224 -17.10 -25.54 -5.27
CA SER A 224 -15.67 -25.20 -5.39
C SER A 224 -15.37 -23.84 -6.02
N LYS A 225 -16.18 -23.37 -6.98
CA LYS A 225 -16.02 -22.04 -7.59
C LYS A 225 -16.18 -20.91 -6.55
N THR A 226 -17.22 -20.98 -5.73
CA THR A 226 -17.51 -19.98 -4.68
C THR A 226 -16.47 -20.07 -3.57
N VAL A 227 -16.14 -21.29 -3.13
CA VAL A 227 -15.11 -21.54 -2.11
C VAL A 227 -13.77 -20.92 -2.53
N LYS A 228 -13.33 -21.12 -3.78
CA LYS A 228 -12.09 -20.53 -4.31
C LYS A 228 -12.08 -19.01 -4.31
N GLN A 229 -13.22 -18.36 -4.54
CA GLN A 229 -13.31 -16.89 -4.53
C GLN A 229 -13.06 -16.30 -3.14
N HIS A 230 -13.42 -17.02 -2.08
CA HIS A 230 -13.33 -16.56 -0.69
C HIS A 230 -12.23 -17.25 0.13
N LEU A 231 -11.43 -18.13 -0.51
CA LEU A 231 -10.36 -18.88 0.15
C LEU A 231 -9.24 -17.98 0.66
N ALA A 232 -8.89 -16.92 -0.08
CA ALA A 232 -7.83 -15.99 0.30
C ALA A 232 -8.11 -15.23 1.62
N SER A 233 -9.39 -15.10 2.00
CA SER A 233 -9.83 -14.41 3.22
C SER A 233 -10.23 -15.35 4.36
N THR A 234 -10.09 -16.67 4.19
CA THR A 234 -10.61 -17.67 5.13
C THR A 234 -9.62 -18.81 5.38
N SER A 235 -9.21 -18.99 6.64
CA SER A 235 -8.38 -20.13 7.05
C SER A 235 -9.22 -21.40 7.23
N LEU A 236 -8.72 -22.52 6.73
CA LEU A 236 -9.29 -23.86 6.94
C LEU A 236 -8.75 -24.54 8.21
N ASN A 237 -7.80 -23.91 8.91
CA ASN A 237 -7.10 -24.44 10.09
C ASN A 237 -6.60 -25.88 9.87
N ILE A 238 -5.60 -26.03 9.00
CA ILE A 238 -5.02 -27.33 8.68
C ILE A 238 -3.94 -27.66 9.71
N HIS A 239 -4.08 -28.80 10.37
CA HIS A 239 -3.16 -29.33 11.37
C HIS A 239 -2.37 -30.49 10.79
N VAL A 240 -1.06 -30.51 11.04
CA VAL A 240 -0.22 -31.69 10.80
C VAL A 240 -0.24 -32.53 12.08
N LEU A 241 -0.95 -33.65 12.06
CA LEU A 241 -1.07 -34.54 13.22
C LEU A 241 0.24 -35.30 13.48
N GLN A 242 0.79 -35.89 12.44
CA GLN A 242 2.05 -36.64 12.47
C GLN A 242 2.68 -36.64 11.09
N HIS A 243 4.01 -36.76 11.03
CA HIS A 243 4.72 -36.95 9.77
C HIS A 243 5.89 -37.91 9.93
N LYS A 244 6.24 -38.59 8.83
CA LYS A 244 7.38 -39.50 8.75
C LYS A 244 8.18 -39.18 7.49
N VAL A 245 9.49 -39.07 7.63
CA VAL A 245 10.40 -39.01 6.49
C VAL A 245 10.59 -40.44 5.97
N THR A 246 10.12 -40.70 4.75
CA THR A 246 10.19 -42.03 4.12
C THR A 246 11.50 -42.25 3.38
N SER A 247 12.06 -41.19 2.78
CA SER A 247 13.36 -41.21 2.14
C SER A 247 13.97 -39.82 2.19
N SER A 248 15.27 -39.72 2.45
CA SER A 248 15.99 -38.46 2.38
C SER A 248 17.44 -38.67 1.99
N GLY A 249 18.06 -37.66 1.38
CA GLY A 249 19.46 -37.75 0.98
C GLY A 249 19.97 -36.54 0.22
N PHE A 250 21.29 -36.42 0.18
CA PHE A 250 21.98 -35.48 -0.68
C PHE A 250 22.08 -36.03 -2.10
N SER A 251 21.89 -35.15 -3.06
CA SER A 251 22.20 -35.34 -4.48
C SER A 251 23.35 -34.41 -4.87
N GLU A 252 23.94 -34.65 -6.04
CA GLU A 252 24.98 -33.78 -6.61
C GLU A 252 24.49 -32.30 -6.64
N ASP A 253 25.41 -31.35 -6.45
CA ASP A 253 25.17 -29.88 -6.40
C ASP A 253 24.52 -29.30 -5.11
N ASN A 254 24.87 -29.80 -3.92
CA ASN A 254 24.37 -29.27 -2.62
C ASN A 254 22.84 -29.26 -2.51
N ARG A 255 22.18 -30.24 -3.12
CA ARG A 255 20.72 -30.39 -3.07
C ARG A 255 20.34 -31.51 -2.13
N TYR A 256 19.47 -31.20 -1.17
CA TYR A 256 18.90 -32.17 -0.25
C TYR A 256 17.46 -32.47 -0.63
N ARG A 257 17.13 -33.75 -0.80
CA ARG A 257 15.78 -34.21 -1.12
C ARG A 257 15.19 -34.90 0.10
N ALA A 258 13.94 -34.58 0.42
CA ALA A 258 13.14 -35.31 1.40
C ALA A 258 11.82 -35.76 0.76
N VAL A 259 11.42 -36.99 1.06
CA VAL A 259 10.09 -37.53 0.84
C VAL A 259 9.46 -37.72 2.21
N ILE A 260 8.29 -37.12 2.41
CA ILE A 260 7.56 -37.19 3.67
C ILE A 260 6.16 -37.74 3.42
N ALA A 261 5.65 -38.50 4.39
CA ALA A 261 4.24 -38.81 4.52
C ALA A 261 3.70 -38.05 5.75
N ALA A 262 2.70 -37.19 5.56
CA ALA A 262 2.13 -36.35 6.60
C ALA A 262 0.63 -36.61 6.73
N ASN A 263 0.16 -36.89 7.94
CA ASN A 263 -1.26 -36.97 8.26
C ASN A 263 -1.77 -35.57 8.61
N LEU A 264 -2.73 -35.10 7.82
CA LEU A 264 -3.27 -33.75 7.89
C LEU A 264 -4.74 -33.82 8.28
N GLU A 265 -5.19 -32.90 9.12
CA GLU A 265 -6.58 -32.76 9.53
C GLU A 265 -7.00 -31.29 9.45
N THR A 266 -8.19 -31.02 8.94
CA THR A 266 -8.79 -29.68 8.94
C THR A 266 -9.74 -29.50 10.11
N ARG A 267 -9.57 -28.41 10.88
CA ARG A 267 -10.47 -28.05 12.00
C ARG A 267 -11.06 -26.64 11.79
N PRO A 268 -11.91 -26.46 10.77
CA PRO A 268 -12.49 -25.16 10.45
C PRO A 268 -13.35 -24.66 11.62
N ASP A 269 -13.28 -23.37 11.93
CA ASP A 269 -14.19 -22.78 12.91
C ASP A 269 -15.63 -22.81 12.41
N LYS A 270 -16.60 -22.69 13.33
CA LYS A 270 -18.03 -22.78 13.01
C LYS A 270 -18.44 -21.83 11.86
N ASN A 271 -17.81 -20.66 11.71
CA ASN A 271 -18.15 -19.65 10.70
C ASN A 271 -17.36 -19.75 9.39
N THR A 272 -16.35 -20.61 9.31
CA THR A 272 -15.57 -20.82 8.08
C THR A 272 -16.43 -21.18 6.87
N PRO A 273 -17.39 -22.13 6.95
CA PRO A 273 -18.23 -22.48 5.80
C PRO A 273 -18.97 -21.27 5.21
N CYS A 274 -19.45 -20.37 6.06
CA CYS A 274 -20.20 -19.20 5.59
C CYS A 274 -19.32 -18.12 4.98
N ARG A 275 -18.12 -17.91 5.52
CA ARG A 275 -17.13 -17.05 4.88
C ARG A 275 -16.74 -17.59 3.50
N LEU A 276 -16.58 -18.90 3.36
CA LEU A 276 -16.28 -19.54 2.08
C LEU A 276 -17.44 -19.49 1.07
N LEU A 277 -18.69 -19.45 1.55
CA LEU A 277 -19.88 -19.34 0.70
C LEU A 277 -20.34 -17.89 0.45
N GLY A 278 -19.69 -16.90 1.07
CA GLY A 278 -20.12 -15.50 1.01
C GLY A 278 -21.45 -15.21 1.72
N ILE A 279 -21.84 -16.04 2.69
CA ILE A 279 -23.10 -15.95 3.42
C ILE A 279 -22.89 -15.14 4.71
N GLN A 280 -23.86 -14.28 5.07
CA GLN A 280 -23.83 -13.54 6.34
C GLN A 280 -23.91 -14.49 7.54
N SER A 281 -23.06 -14.26 8.54
CA SER A 281 -22.84 -15.20 9.65
C SER A 281 -24.09 -15.57 10.46
N TYR A 282 -25.09 -14.69 10.55
CA TYR A 282 -26.32 -15.01 11.29
C TYR A 282 -27.19 -16.08 10.60
N ASN A 283 -26.95 -16.38 9.32
CA ASN A 283 -27.63 -17.44 8.57
C ASN A 283 -26.97 -18.82 8.75
N CYS A 284 -25.99 -18.92 9.64
CA CYS A 284 -25.11 -20.10 9.74
C CYS A 284 -25.14 -20.79 11.10
N PHE A 285 -25.87 -20.20 12.05
CA PHE A 285 -25.98 -20.69 13.43
C PHE A 285 -27.42 -20.59 13.90
N THR A 286 -27.80 -21.49 14.80
CA THR A 286 -28.95 -21.33 15.68
C THR A 286 -28.49 -20.67 16.98
N GLN A 287 -29.38 -19.95 17.67
CA GLN A 287 -29.04 -19.21 18.91
C GLN A 287 -28.58 -20.11 20.08
N THR A 288 -28.62 -21.44 19.95
CA THR A 288 -28.32 -22.42 21.00
C THR A 288 -26.89 -22.96 21.02
N ASP A 289 -26.02 -22.58 20.08
CA ASP A 289 -24.72 -23.24 19.89
C ASP A 289 -23.52 -22.51 20.52
N GLN A 290 -23.73 -21.83 21.65
CA GLN A 290 -22.68 -21.33 22.52
C GLN A 290 -22.37 -22.32 23.64
N GLN A 291 -21.45 -23.25 23.39
CA GLN A 291 -20.38 -23.67 24.31
C GLN A 291 -19.79 -25.01 23.86
N ALA A 292 -18.51 -24.99 23.49
CA ALA A 292 -17.56 -26.05 23.78
C ALA A 292 -16.16 -25.47 23.57
N ASN A 293 -15.51 -25.12 24.67
CA ASN A 293 -14.11 -24.80 24.74
C ASN A 293 -13.43 -26.09 25.17
N ASP A 294 -12.53 -26.65 24.36
CA ASP A 294 -11.69 -27.75 24.80
C ASP A 294 -10.21 -27.40 24.64
N GLN A 295 -9.49 -27.63 25.73
CA GLN A 295 -8.08 -27.36 25.87
C GLN A 295 -7.29 -28.58 25.42
N GLN A 296 -6.63 -28.50 24.27
CA GLN A 296 -5.41 -29.25 24.02
C GLN A 296 -4.35 -28.34 23.39
N LYS A 297 -3.12 -28.44 23.92
CA LYS A 297 -1.94 -27.76 23.39
C LYS A 297 -1.60 -28.34 22.01
N GLU A 298 -2.20 -27.79 20.98
CA GLU A 298 -1.83 -28.04 19.60
C GLU A 298 -1.47 -26.72 18.91
N VAL A 299 -0.43 -26.76 18.09
CA VAL A 299 0.13 -25.57 17.44
C VAL A 299 -0.54 -25.42 16.08
N ALA A 300 -1.53 -24.55 15.98
CA ALA A 300 -2.17 -24.22 14.70
C ALA A 300 -1.15 -23.55 13.77
N TRP A 301 -1.22 -23.77 12.45
CA TRP A 301 -0.39 -23.05 11.48
C TRP A 301 -1.23 -21.99 10.78
N VAL A 302 -0.69 -20.78 10.67
CA VAL A 302 -1.40 -19.62 10.15
C VAL A 302 -0.51 -18.84 9.19
N ASN A 303 -1.11 -18.06 8.30
CA ASN A 303 -0.40 -17.37 7.24
C ASN A 303 0.16 -16.02 7.73
N LEU A 304 1.45 -15.78 7.50
CA LEU A 304 2.10 -14.49 7.67
C LEU A 304 2.48 -13.92 6.31
N VAL A 305 1.84 -12.80 5.93
CA VAL A 305 2.22 -12.04 4.74
C VAL A 305 3.15 -10.91 5.15
N VAL A 306 4.37 -10.91 4.63
CA VAL A 306 5.38 -9.88 4.92
C VAL A 306 5.58 -8.98 3.70
N ARG A 307 5.47 -7.67 3.92
CA ARG A 307 5.72 -6.63 2.91
C ARG A 307 6.68 -5.56 3.45
N SER A 308 7.48 -5.00 2.57
CA SER A 308 8.44 -3.93 2.87
C SER A 308 8.23 -2.75 1.94
N ASN A 309 8.72 -1.56 2.32
CA ASN A 309 8.86 -0.42 1.41
C ASN A 309 10.02 -0.58 0.42
N GLN A 310 10.80 -1.64 0.53
CA GLN A 310 11.94 -1.95 -0.34
C GLN A 310 11.72 -3.29 -1.06
N TYR A 311 12.26 -3.42 -2.27
CA TYR A 311 12.31 -4.67 -3.05
C TYR A 311 13.68 -5.34 -2.92
N ASN A 312 13.78 -6.63 -3.24
CA ASN A 312 15.02 -7.42 -3.13
C ASN A 312 15.65 -7.33 -1.73
N ASP A 313 14.85 -7.30 -0.69
CA ASP A 313 15.28 -7.47 0.70
C ASP A 313 15.35 -8.96 1.08
N LYS A 314 15.88 -9.26 2.25
CA LYS A 314 16.00 -10.62 2.78
C LYS A 314 15.11 -10.76 4.00
N VAL A 315 14.09 -11.60 3.92
CA VAL A 315 13.16 -11.88 5.01
C VAL A 315 13.59 -13.14 5.74
N LEU A 316 13.89 -13.00 7.03
CA LEU A 316 14.23 -14.11 7.93
C LEU A 316 13.17 -14.26 9.01
N ILE A 317 12.72 -15.50 9.26
CA ILE A 317 11.88 -15.84 10.41
C ILE A 317 12.66 -16.77 11.32
N ASN A 318 12.86 -16.37 12.58
CA ASN A 318 13.70 -17.10 13.53
C ASN A 318 15.11 -17.44 12.98
N GLY A 319 15.65 -16.57 12.12
CA GLY A 319 16.94 -16.77 11.44
C GLY A 319 16.91 -17.59 10.16
N VAL A 320 15.77 -18.17 9.76
CA VAL A 320 15.62 -18.93 8.50
C VAL A 320 15.20 -17.98 7.37
N ASN A 321 15.90 -18.01 6.23
CA ASN A 321 15.62 -17.15 5.07
C ASN A 321 14.43 -17.68 4.24
N TYR A 322 13.45 -16.81 3.99
CA TYR A 322 12.25 -17.09 3.19
C TYR A 322 12.20 -16.34 1.85
N GLY A 323 13.27 -15.63 1.49
CA GLY A 323 13.36 -14.88 0.23
C GLY A 323 13.18 -13.37 0.43
N SER A 324 12.61 -12.69 -0.56
CA SER A 324 12.39 -11.24 -0.54
C SER A 324 10.91 -10.89 -0.47
N THR A 325 10.58 -9.73 0.09
CA THR A 325 9.21 -9.24 0.09
C THR A 325 8.72 -8.90 -1.34
N PRO A 326 7.40 -9.04 -1.62
CA PRO A 326 6.37 -9.62 -0.76
C PRO A 326 6.49 -11.15 -0.66
N VAL A 327 6.35 -11.69 0.55
CA VAL A 327 6.42 -13.14 0.80
C VAL A 327 5.29 -13.59 1.71
N GLU A 328 4.72 -14.76 1.42
CA GLU A 328 3.69 -15.43 2.22
C GLU A 328 4.28 -16.68 2.86
N ILE A 329 4.19 -16.77 4.19
CA ILE A 329 4.87 -17.80 4.99
C ILE A 329 3.87 -18.42 5.97
N MET A 330 3.69 -19.74 5.91
CA MET A 330 2.91 -20.46 6.91
C MET A 330 3.79 -20.73 8.14
N LEU A 331 3.36 -20.26 9.31
CA LEU A 331 4.09 -20.40 10.57
C LEU A 331 3.18 -20.99 11.66
N PRO A 332 3.75 -21.76 12.60
CA PRO A 332 3.02 -22.20 13.79
C PRO A 332 2.55 -21.02 14.66
N THR A 333 1.50 -21.22 15.45
CA THR A 333 1.07 -20.23 16.43
C THR A 333 2.10 -20.15 17.56
N GLY A 334 2.63 -18.96 17.81
CA GLY A 334 3.69 -18.76 18.78
C GLY A 334 4.47 -17.47 18.52
N PRO A 335 5.46 -17.16 19.38
CA PRO A 335 6.38 -16.06 19.13
C PRO A 335 7.34 -16.42 18.00
N HIS A 336 7.45 -15.53 17.01
CA HIS A 336 8.37 -15.60 15.90
C HIS A 336 9.09 -14.27 15.75
N MET A 337 10.43 -14.30 15.68
CA MET A 337 11.23 -13.13 15.37
C MET A 337 11.30 -12.95 13.86
N VAL A 338 10.73 -11.86 13.35
CA VAL A 338 10.83 -11.47 11.94
C VAL A 338 11.96 -10.47 11.79
N THR A 339 12.90 -10.77 10.90
CA THR A 339 14.01 -9.90 10.55
C THR A 339 13.99 -9.62 9.06
N ILE A 340 14.08 -8.36 8.66
CA ILE A 340 14.15 -7.97 7.24
C ILE A 340 15.41 -7.14 7.05
N GLU A 341 16.28 -7.61 6.17
CA GLU A 341 17.59 -7.04 5.93
C GLU A 341 17.70 -6.56 4.48
N LYS A 342 18.34 -5.40 4.29
CA LYS A 342 18.72 -4.90 2.97
C LYS A 342 20.01 -4.11 3.10
N GLU A 343 20.91 -4.31 2.14
CA GLU A 343 22.13 -3.53 2.06
C GLU A 343 21.82 -2.03 1.93
N GLY A 344 22.54 -1.19 2.68
CA GLY A 344 22.28 0.26 2.73
C GLY A 344 21.12 0.68 3.65
N TYR A 345 20.43 -0.26 4.30
CA TYR A 345 19.33 0.02 5.23
C TYR A 345 19.61 -0.54 6.63
N LEU A 346 18.93 0.01 7.64
CA LEU A 346 18.88 -0.56 8.98
C LEU A 346 18.02 -1.83 8.94
N SER A 347 18.53 -2.91 9.54
CA SER A 347 17.77 -4.16 9.66
C SER A 347 16.53 -3.93 10.51
N PHE A 348 15.38 -4.37 10.00
CA PHE A 348 14.11 -4.32 10.70
C PHE A 348 13.97 -5.60 11.52
N HIS A 349 13.71 -5.49 12.82
CA HIS A 349 13.50 -6.63 13.71
C HIS A 349 12.19 -6.45 14.47
N GLN A 350 11.33 -7.46 14.45
CA GLN A 350 10.09 -7.47 15.22
C GLN A 350 9.74 -8.87 15.69
N GLU A 351 9.56 -9.04 16.99
CA GLU A 351 8.95 -10.24 17.55
C GLU A 351 7.44 -10.17 17.38
N LEU A 352 6.87 -11.20 16.76
CA LEU A 352 5.44 -11.34 16.52
C LEU A 352 4.92 -12.57 17.22
N LYS A 353 3.93 -12.38 18.10
CA LYS A 353 3.13 -13.50 18.62
C LYS A 353 2.01 -13.80 17.64
N ILE A 354 2.23 -14.83 16.83
CA ILE A 354 1.30 -15.26 15.79
C ILE A 354 0.24 -16.16 16.41
N THR A 355 -1.03 -15.76 16.35
CA THR A 355 -2.18 -16.57 16.84
C THR A 355 -3.26 -16.77 15.78
N ARG A 356 -3.17 -16.05 14.66
CA ARG A 356 -4.07 -16.04 13.50
C ARG A 356 -3.31 -15.45 12.31
N ASP A 357 -3.90 -15.52 11.12
CA ASP A 357 -3.31 -14.91 9.93
C ASP A 357 -2.95 -13.44 10.18
N HIS A 358 -1.76 -13.03 9.74
CA HIS A 358 -1.18 -11.73 10.07
C HIS A 358 -0.53 -11.10 8.85
N ASN A 359 -0.69 -9.78 8.72
CA ASN A 359 -0.02 -8.99 7.70
C ASN A 359 1.00 -8.08 8.39
N LEU A 360 2.29 -8.30 8.12
CA LEU A 360 3.37 -7.46 8.60
C LEU A 360 3.81 -6.51 7.47
N ARG A 361 3.75 -5.21 7.72
CA ARG A 361 4.36 -4.20 6.86
C ARG A 361 5.56 -3.57 7.57
N ALA A 362 6.75 -3.79 7.02
CA ALA A 362 7.98 -3.17 7.48
C ALA A 362 8.32 -1.92 6.68
N VAL A 363 8.94 -0.95 7.36
CA VAL A 363 9.48 0.26 6.74
C VAL A 363 10.96 0.35 7.10
N LEU A 364 11.82 0.00 6.15
CA LEU A 364 13.26 0.08 6.29
C LEU A 364 13.72 1.53 6.10
N GLN A 365 14.61 1.98 6.98
CA GLN A 365 15.25 3.28 6.95
C GLN A 365 16.65 3.15 6.36
N ALA A 366 17.01 4.03 5.42
CA ALA A 366 18.35 4.04 4.84
C ALA A 366 19.38 4.38 5.93
N LYS A 367 20.50 3.65 5.96
CA LYS A 367 21.65 4.00 6.78
C LYS A 367 22.23 5.29 6.23
N GLN A 368 22.29 6.35 7.05
CA GLN A 368 23.03 7.56 6.68
C GLN A 368 24.51 7.20 6.57
N ASN A 369 25.06 7.28 5.36
CA ASN A 369 26.46 7.04 5.11
C ASN A 369 27.23 8.33 5.41
N THR A 370 27.50 8.62 6.69
CA THR A 370 28.32 9.78 7.06
C THR A 370 29.76 9.48 6.66
N LEU A 371 30.21 10.05 5.55
CA LEU A 371 31.60 9.94 5.13
C LEU A 371 32.49 10.61 6.20
N ASN A 372 33.46 9.85 6.72
CA ASN A 372 34.36 10.35 7.76
C ASN A 372 35.44 11.25 7.14
N VAL A 373 36.05 12.11 7.95
CA VAL A 373 37.20 12.93 7.52
C VAL A 373 38.32 12.03 7.00
N GLY A 374 38.86 12.35 5.83
CA GLY A 374 39.90 11.57 5.16
C GLY A 374 39.39 10.36 4.36
N THR A 375 38.08 10.08 4.34
CA THR A 375 37.51 9.08 3.42
C THR A 375 37.81 9.48 1.98
N LYS A 376 38.34 8.53 1.21
CA LYS A 376 38.63 8.69 -0.23
C LYS A 376 37.55 7.99 -1.04
N PHE A 377 37.06 8.66 -2.08
CA PHE A 377 36.07 8.08 -3.00
C PHE A 377 36.19 8.74 -4.37
N ALA A 378 35.54 8.17 -5.39
CA ALA A 378 35.34 8.79 -6.68
C ALA A 378 33.91 8.50 -7.11
N ASP A 379 33.21 9.50 -7.66
CA ASP A 379 31.87 9.32 -8.19
C ASP A 379 31.90 8.58 -9.54
N PRO A 380 30.92 7.73 -9.84
CA PRO A 380 30.81 7.11 -11.15
C PRO A 380 30.45 8.14 -12.23
N MET A 381 30.93 7.93 -13.47
CA MET A 381 30.52 8.70 -14.66
C MET A 381 30.03 7.75 -15.75
N GLU A 382 29.12 8.23 -16.61
CA GLU A 382 28.40 7.41 -17.62
C GLU A 382 29.33 6.67 -18.61
N ASP A 383 30.49 7.24 -18.94
CA ASP A 383 31.40 6.72 -19.98
C ASP A 383 32.55 5.84 -19.43
N ASN A 384 32.39 5.24 -18.24
CA ASN A 384 33.43 4.42 -17.58
C ASN A 384 34.75 5.19 -17.34
N THR A 385 34.72 6.51 -17.47
CA THR A 385 35.77 7.45 -17.08
C THR A 385 35.66 7.69 -15.58
N GLN A 386 36.77 7.65 -14.86
CA GLN A 386 36.76 7.87 -13.41
C GLN A 386 36.76 9.37 -13.13
N SER A 387 35.80 9.83 -12.32
CA SER A 387 35.85 11.17 -11.75
C SER A 387 37.09 11.34 -10.85
N PRO A 388 37.46 12.57 -10.49
CA PRO A 388 38.59 12.80 -9.60
C PRO A 388 38.46 12.05 -8.27
N GLU A 389 39.57 11.52 -7.76
CA GLU A 389 39.62 10.98 -6.39
C GLU A 389 39.40 12.13 -5.41
N MET A 390 38.31 12.07 -4.65
CA MET A 390 37.88 13.06 -3.68
C MET A 390 38.25 12.63 -2.26
N ILE A 391 38.64 13.58 -1.42
CA ILE A 391 38.98 13.35 0.00
C ILE A 391 38.12 14.26 0.86
N VAL A 392 37.44 13.67 1.86
CA VAL A 392 36.55 14.40 2.77
C VAL A 392 37.32 15.27 3.75
N VAL A 393 36.95 16.55 3.80
CA VAL A 393 37.34 17.53 4.81
C VAL A 393 36.15 17.79 5.73
N GLY A 394 36.40 17.69 7.03
CA GLY A 394 35.34 17.83 8.05
C GLY A 394 34.77 19.23 8.17
N SER A 395 33.59 19.33 8.78
CA SER A 395 33.13 20.60 9.34
C SER A 395 33.90 20.88 10.63
N GLY A 396 34.03 22.16 10.98
CA GLY A 396 34.72 22.55 12.20
C GLY A 396 35.34 23.94 12.15
N ARG A 397 36.12 24.24 13.19
CA ARG A 397 36.88 25.48 13.32
C ARG A 397 38.30 25.24 12.82
N TYR A 398 38.72 26.09 11.89
CA TYR A 398 40.05 26.09 11.29
C TYR A 398 40.75 27.41 11.61
N LEU A 399 42.05 27.35 11.90
CA LEU A 399 42.90 28.52 12.01
C LEU A 399 43.64 28.70 10.68
N LEU A 400 43.29 29.77 9.97
CA LEU A 400 43.75 30.09 8.62
C LEU A 400 44.47 31.45 8.60
N GLY A 401 45.04 31.81 7.46
CA GLY A 401 45.79 33.05 7.27
C GLY A 401 47.22 32.99 7.80
N GLU A 402 47.96 34.07 7.59
CA GLU A 402 49.32 34.20 8.09
C GLU A 402 49.36 34.04 9.62
N ASN A 403 50.30 33.24 10.12
CA ASN A 403 50.44 32.88 11.53
C ASN A 403 49.16 32.32 12.17
N SER A 404 48.27 31.72 11.37
CA SER A 404 47.01 31.13 11.85
C SER A 404 46.10 32.14 12.57
N ALA A 405 46.21 33.42 12.19
CA ALA A 405 45.54 34.54 12.86
C ALA A 405 44.02 34.62 12.63
N LYS A 406 43.48 33.90 11.63
CA LYS A 406 42.06 33.97 11.24
C LYS A 406 41.33 32.68 11.59
N GLN A 407 40.44 32.74 12.57
CA GLN A 407 39.54 31.63 12.86
C GLN A 407 38.36 31.61 11.87
N VAL A 408 38.23 30.53 11.11
CA VAL A 408 37.13 30.30 10.16
C VAL A 408 36.36 29.05 10.55
N THR A 409 35.02 29.11 10.47
CA THR A 409 34.17 27.94 10.72
C THR A 409 33.61 27.42 9.39
N ILE A 410 33.96 26.19 9.05
CA ILE A 410 33.38 25.45 7.91
C ILE A 410 32.17 24.69 8.44
N LYS A 411 30.98 25.05 7.97
CA LYS A 411 29.71 24.56 8.54
C LYS A 411 29.36 23.15 8.07
N GLN A 412 29.59 22.86 6.81
CA GLN A 412 29.30 21.57 6.19
C GLN A 412 30.61 20.90 5.77
N PRO A 413 30.77 19.58 5.99
CA PRO A 413 31.89 18.87 5.41
C PRO A 413 31.79 18.93 3.88
N PHE A 414 32.93 18.83 3.22
CA PHE A 414 33.02 18.82 1.75
C PHE A 414 34.08 17.81 1.34
N ALA A 415 34.11 17.44 0.07
CA ALA A 415 35.22 16.65 -0.46
C ALA A 415 36.02 17.48 -1.46
N LEU A 416 37.35 17.46 -1.38
CA LEU A 416 38.24 18.16 -2.31
C LEU A 416 39.02 17.13 -3.11
N ALA A 417 39.30 17.42 -4.39
CA ALA A 417 40.09 16.54 -5.22
C ALA A 417 41.50 16.34 -4.63
N ALA A 418 41.96 15.09 -4.61
CA ALA A 418 43.24 14.69 -4.07
C ALA A 418 44.41 15.34 -4.82
N THR A 419 44.24 15.67 -6.10
CA THR A 419 45.24 16.31 -6.96
C THR A 419 44.60 17.51 -7.69
N PRO A 420 45.41 18.41 -8.29
CA PRO A 420 44.93 19.30 -9.34
C PRO A 420 44.29 18.51 -10.49
N THR A 421 43.38 19.15 -11.23
CA THR A 421 42.76 18.58 -12.42
C THR A 421 43.84 18.22 -13.44
N ARG A 422 43.85 16.98 -13.92
CA ARG A 422 44.90 16.50 -14.84
C ARG A 422 44.56 16.86 -16.28
N VAL A 423 45.59 16.95 -17.13
CA VAL A 423 45.44 17.17 -18.58
C VAL A 423 44.49 16.15 -19.21
N GLN A 424 44.59 14.86 -18.83
CA GLN A 424 43.68 13.82 -19.34
C GLN A 424 42.21 14.04 -18.94
N ASP A 425 41.95 14.56 -17.74
CA ASP A 425 40.59 14.76 -17.25
C ASP A 425 39.97 15.97 -17.93
N PHE A 426 40.75 17.04 -18.12
CA PHE A 426 40.33 18.22 -18.86
C PHE A 426 40.12 17.92 -20.35
N ARG A 427 40.96 17.06 -20.94
CA ARG A 427 40.77 16.59 -22.32
C ARG A 427 39.45 15.82 -22.49
N ALA A 428 39.04 15.03 -21.49
CA ALA A 428 37.75 14.34 -21.53
C ALA A 428 36.59 15.33 -21.58
N PHE A 429 36.65 16.40 -20.78
CA PHE A 429 35.70 17.52 -20.82
C PHE A 429 35.65 18.21 -22.20
N VAL A 430 36.80 18.59 -22.74
CA VAL A 430 36.86 19.25 -24.06
C VAL A 430 36.32 18.33 -25.16
N LYS A 431 36.65 17.03 -25.11
CA LYS A 431 36.18 16.05 -26.09
C LYS A 431 34.67 15.80 -26.01
N SER A 432 34.09 15.77 -24.81
CA SER A 432 32.67 15.49 -24.63
C SER A 432 31.79 16.69 -24.96
N THR A 433 32.28 17.91 -24.73
CA THR A 433 31.49 19.15 -24.88
C THR A 433 31.82 19.95 -26.14
N GLY A 434 32.98 19.73 -26.75
CA GLY A 434 33.52 20.60 -27.80
C GLY A 434 33.93 21.99 -27.29
N TYR A 435 34.17 22.13 -25.99
CA TYR A 435 34.52 23.41 -25.35
C TYR A 435 35.84 23.99 -25.88
N GLN A 436 35.86 25.31 -26.09
CA GLN A 436 37.06 26.09 -26.42
C GLN A 436 37.44 26.96 -25.23
N THR A 437 38.71 26.91 -24.81
CA THR A 437 39.18 27.66 -23.64
C THR A 437 39.41 29.14 -23.94
N ASP A 438 39.45 29.98 -22.91
CA ASP A 438 39.81 31.40 -23.07
C ASP A 438 41.19 31.57 -23.73
N ALA A 439 42.15 30.68 -23.43
CA ALA A 439 43.47 30.68 -24.07
C ALA A 439 43.40 30.37 -25.57
N GLU A 440 42.56 29.41 -25.97
CA GLU A 440 42.34 29.06 -27.39
C GLU A 440 41.62 30.19 -28.13
N LEU A 441 40.65 30.86 -27.49
CA LEU A 441 39.91 31.99 -28.07
C LEU A 441 40.76 33.25 -28.22
N MET A 442 41.62 33.54 -27.23
CA MET A 442 42.53 34.69 -27.25
C MET A 442 43.83 34.41 -28.01
N ASN A 443 44.11 33.14 -28.32
CA ASN A 443 45.36 32.65 -28.89
C ASN A 443 46.61 33.05 -28.09
N THR A 444 46.50 33.06 -26.77
CA THR A 444 47.58 33.46 -25.87
C THR A 444 47.54 32.66 -24.57
N CYS A 445 48.71 32.28 -24.07
CA CYS A 445 48.89 31.84 -22.68
C CYS A 445 50.02 32.62 -22.02
N ASP A 446 49.75 33.17 -20.84
CA ASP A 446 50.71 33.92 -20.06
C ASP A 446 51.78 32.99 -19.47
N THR A 447 53.00 33.49 -19.43
CA THR A 447 54.17 32.78 -18.93
C THR A 447 54.91 33.69 -17.96
N PHE A 448 55.55 33.11 -16.95
CA PHE A 448 56.40 33.84 -16.03
C PHE A 448 57.87 33.46 -16.29
N ALA A 449 58.63 34.37 -16.87
CA ALA A 449 60.04 34.18 -17.20
C ALA A 449 60.82 35.47 -16.90
N ASN A 450 62.04 35.33 -16.37
CA ASN A 450 62.90 36.48 -16.02
C ASN A 450 62.23 37.53 -15.11
N ALA A 451 61.36 37.09 -14.19
CA ALA A 451 60.58 37.94 -13.30
C ALA A 451 59.53 38.84 -13.96
N GLU A 452 59.16 38.57 -15.23
CA GLU A 452 58.11 39.26 -15.96
C GLU A 452 57.01 38.29 -16.41
N ILE A 453 55.77 38.78 -16.43
CA ILE A 453 54.64 38.06 -17.02
C ILE A 453 54.57 38.46 -18.49
N THR A 454 54.69 37.49 -19.39
CA THR A 454 54.64 37.70 -20.83
C THR A 454 53.59 36.78 -21.48
N SER A 455 52.69 37.36 -22.25
CA SER A 455 51.71 36.63 -23.05
C SER A 455 52.40 36.03 -24.29
N VAL A 456 52.35 34.71 -24.42
CA VAL A 456 52.94 34.00 -25.56
C VAL A 456 51.83 33.54 -26.49
N SER A 457 51.89 33.97 -27.74
CA SER A 457 50.95 33.56 -28.79
C SER A 457 51.10 32.08 -29.16
N ASP A 458 50.03 31.49 -29.68
CA ASP A 458 49.96 30.08 -30.13
C ASP A 458 50.17 29.04 -29.00
N ASN A 459 50.13 29.48 -27.74
CA ASN A 459 50.15 28.61 -26.57
C ASN A 459 48.75 28.47 -25.94
N ASP A 460 48.40 27.25 -25.56
CA ASP A 460 47.13 26.88 -24.92
C ASP A 460 47.36 25.72 -23.92
N TRP A 461 46.28 25.13 -23.40
CA TRP A 461 46.34 24.01 -22.46
C TRP A 461 46.93 22.72 -23.04
N GLN A 462 46.95 22.57 -24.37
CA GLN A 462 47.57 21.45 -25.08
C GLN A 462 49.07 21.70 -25.32
N LYS A 463 49.45 22.97 -25.49
CA LYS A 463 50.81 23.44 -25.76
C LYS A 463 51.19 24.62 -24.84
N PRO A 464 51.44 24.39 -23.55
CA PRO A 464 51.69 25.47 -22.58
C PRO A 464 53.11 26.06 -22.61
N GLY A 465 53.88 25.78 -23.68
CA GLY A 465 55.30 26.15 -23.80
C GLY A 465 56.29 25.14 -23.23
N PHE A 466 55.82 24.02 -22.68
CA PHE A 466 56.64 22.89 -22.22
C PHE A 466 55.90 21.57 -22.40
N LYS A 467 56.61 20.44 -22.26
CA LYS A 467 55.99 19.10 -22.37
C LYS A 467 55.21 18.76 -21.10
N GLN A 468 53.93 18.40 -21.26
CA GLN A 468 53.09 17.85 -20.19
C GLN A 468 52.69 16.40 -20.48
N ALA A 469 52.69 15.57 -19.44
CA ALA A 469 52.12 14.23 -19.49
C ALA A 469 50.61 14.28 -19.18
N ASP A 470 49.89 13.21 -19.51
CA ASP A 470 48.44 13.09 -19.27
C ASP A 470 48.05 13.26 -17.79
N ASN A 471 48.94 12.85 -16.88
CA ASN A 471 48.79 13.02 -15.43
C ASN A 471 49.46 14.31 -14.89
N SER A 472 49.85 15.26 -15.74
CA SER A 472 50.28 16.60 -15.29
C SER A 472 49.05 17.47 -14.98
N PRO A 473 49.18 18.50 -14.12
CA PRO A 473 48.09 19.45 -13.91
C PRO A 473 47.80 20.21 -15.21
N VAL A 474 46.52 20.37 -15.56
CA VAL A 474 46.15 21.24 -16.67
C VAL A 474 46.50 22.69 -16.34
N VAL A 475 47.12 23.38 -17.29
CA VAL A 475 47.47 24.81 -17.20
C VAL A 475 47.00 25.57 -18.43
N CYS A 476 47.26 26.87 -18.51
CA CYS A 476 46.71 27.73 -19.57
C CYS A 476 45.17 27.66 -19.62
N VAL A 477 44.56 27.62 -18.43
CA VAL A 477 43.11 27.62 -18.24
C VAL A 477 42.73 28.80 -17.34
N SER A 478 41.67 29.51 -17.74
CA SER A 478 41.14 30.63 -16.97
C SER A 478 40.24 30.15 -15.83
N GLN A 479 39.81 31.07 -14.98
CA GLN A 479 38.78 30.77 -13.98
C GLN A 479 37.45 30.39 -14.64
N ASN A 480 37.13 30.98 -15.79
CA ASN A 480 35.92 30.66 -16.55
C ASN A 480 35.95 29.20 -17.04
N ASP A 481 37.10 28.77 -17.58
CA ASP A 481 37.31 27.39 -18.03
C ASP A 481 37.17 26.39 -16.87
N ALA A 482 37.74 26.72 -15.72
CA ALA A 482 37.64 25.91 -14.52
C ALA A 482 36.19 25.81 -14.00
N ILE A 483 35.42 26.90 -14.05
CA ILE A 483 33.99 26.90 -13.71
C ILE A 483 33.19 26.06 -14.72
N ALA A 484 33.46 26.19 -16.02
CA ALA A 484 32.81 25.39 -17.05
C ALA A 484 33.06 23.89 -16.84
N TYR A 485 34.30 23.50 -16.53
CA TYR A 485 34.65 22.13 -16.17
C TYR A 485 33.85 21.62 -14.96
N THR A 486 33.73 22.42 -13.89
CA THR A 486 32.97 22.00 -12.69
C THR A 486 31.47 21.80 -12.97
N ARG A 487 30.88 22.59 -13.88
CA ARG A 487 29.49 22.42 -14.31
C ARG A 487 29.31 21.13 -15.09
N TRP A 488 30.17 20.88 -16.07
CA TRP A 488 30.16 19.64 -16.82
C TRP A 488 30.34 18.41 -15.92
N LEU A 489 31.26 18.48 -14.95
CA LEU A 489 31.47 17.39 -14.01
C LEU A 489 30.25 17.16 -13.11
N SER A 490 29.56 18.25 -12.74
CA SER A 490 28.30 18.15 -11.98
C SER A 490 27.21 17.45 -12.76
N GLU A 491 27.04 17.83 -14.04
CA GLU A 491 26.06 17.22 -14.93
C GLU A 491 26.36 15.75 -15.20
N SER A 492 27.64 15.41 -15.39
CA SER A 492 28.08 14.05 -15.72
C SER A 492 28.03 13.06 -14.56
N THR A 493 28.00 13.55 -13.31
CA THR A 493 28.03 12.71 -12.10
C THR A 493 26.73 12.75 -11.31
N GLY A 494 25.87 13.75 -11.54
CA GLY A 494 24.67 14.00 -10.76
C GLY A 494 24.94 14.62 -9.37
N PHE A 495 26.17 14.99 -9.06
CA PHE A 495 26.57 15.63 -7.80
C PHE A 495 27.01 17.08 -8.02
N THR A 496 27.00 17.91 -6.98
CA THR A 496 27.42 19.31 -7.09
C THR A 496 28.93 19.44 -6.99
N TYR A 497 29.57 19.79 -8.11
CA TYR A 497 30.99 20.16 -8.19
C TYR A 497 31.16 21.67 -8.42
N ARG A 498 32.18 22.24 -7.78
CA ARG A 498 32.56 23.66 -7.91
C ARG A 498 34.04 23.86 -7.61
N LEU A 499 34.53 25.09 -7.81
CA LEU A 499 35.83 25.49 -7.25
C LEU A 499 35.75 25.60 -5.72
N PRO A 500 36.87 25.40 -4.99
CA PRO A 500 36.91 25.67 -3.56
C PRO A 500 36.92 27.17 -3.28
N THR A 501 36.35 27.56 -2.14
CA THR A 501 36.64 28.88 -1.56
C THR A 501 38.10 28.95 -1.11
N PRO A 502 38.70 30.15 -0.98
CA PRO A 502 40.06 30.28 -0.47
C PRO A 502 40.25 29.60 0.89
N GLN A 503 39.20 29.63 1.73
CA GLN A 503 39.22 29.05 3.07
C GLN A 503 39.11 27.52 3.05
N GLU A 504 38.26 26.95 2.19
CA GLU A 504 38.17 25.50 2.01
C GLU A 504 39.48 24.93 1.45
N TRP A 505 40.07 25.63 0.47
CA TRP A 505 41.37 25.25 -0.09
C TRP A 505 42.47 25.25 0.97
N GLU A 506 42.57 26.33 1.75
CA GLU A 506 43.61 26.45 2.78
C GLU A 506 43.41 25.44 3.92
N ALA A 507 42.17 25.17 4.33
CA ALA A 507 41.86 24.14 5.32
C ALA A 507 42.35 22.76 4.89
N ALA A 508 42.16 22.40 3.61
CA ALA A 508 42.70 21.17 3.04
C ALA A 508 44.24 21.19 2.93
N ALA A 509 44.81 22.32 2.50
CA ALA A 509 46.26 22.50 2.32
C ALA A 509 47.02 22.30 3.64
N ARG A 510 46.48 22.84 4.73
CA ARG A 510 47.03 22.75 6.07
C ARG A 510 46.88 21.36 6.69
N ALA A 511 45.88 20.58 6.28
CA ALA A 511 45.63 19.22 6.79
C ALA A 511 45.63 19.13 8.33
N GLY A 512 45.07 20.13 9.00
CA GLY A 512 45.00 20.23 10.47
C GLY A 512 46.22 20.85 11.16
N GLN A 513 47.24 21.26 10.41
CA GLN A 513 48.43 21.96 10.93
C GLN A 513 48.26 23.49 10.88
N ASP A 514 48.94 24.20 11.77
CA ASP A 514 48.95 25.67 11.86
C ASP A 514 50.21 26.31 11.23
N THR A 515 50.96 25.53 10.45
CA THR A 515 52.27 25.90 9.87
C THR A 515 52.20 26.43 8.44
N ASN A 516 53.27 27.09 7.96
CA ASN A 516 53.34 27.68 6.60
C ASN A 516 53.17 26.65 5.47
N PHE A 517 53.78 25.49 5.64
CA PHE A 517 53.62 24.30 4.79
C PHE A 517 53.07 23.17 5.65
N TRP A 518 52.40 22.19 5.06
CA TRP A 518 51.84 21.07 5.84
C TRP A 518 52.91 20.21 6.56
N TRP A 519 54.19 20.34 6.18
CA TRP A 519 55.33 19.68 6.84
C TRP A 519 56.11 20.56 7.81
N GLY A 520 55.70 21.80 8.06
CA GLY A 520 56.37 22.74 8.98
C GLY A 520 56.46 24.17 8.45
N ASN A 521 57.17 25.03 9.18
CA ASN A 521 57.28 26.46 8.85
C ASN A 521 58.37 26.80 7.82
N GLU A 522 59.35 25.91 7.66
CA GLU A 522 60.45 26.08 6.74
C GLU A 522 60.24 25.26 5.46
N PHE A 523 60.58 25.86 4.32
CA PHE A 523 60.57 25.16 3.06
C PHE A 523 61.67 24.09 3.04
N ARG A 524 61.38 22.93 2.43
CA ARG A 524 62.34 21.83 2.29
C ARG A 524 62.53 21.50 0.82
N THR A 525 63.76 21.64 0.34
CA THR A 525 64.18 21.28 -1.02
C THR A 525 63.77 19.84 -1.36
N GLY A 526 63.26 19.63 -2.57
CA GLY A 526 62.81 18.32 -3.06
C GLY A 526 61.44 17.85 -2.58
N LYS A 527 60.72 18.62 -1.75
CA LYS A 527 59.39 18.22 -1.23
C LYS A 527 58.18 18.72 -2.04
N ALA A 528 58.40 19.64 -2.96
CA ALA A 528 57.38 20.25 -3.82
C ALA A 528 58.04 20.75 -5.10
N ASN A 529 57.23 21.13 -6.11
CA ASN A 529 57.72 21.75 -7.32
C ASN A 529 57.50 23.27 -7.29
N THR A 530 58.53 24.03 -6.93
CA THR A 530 58.57 25.51 -7.02
C THR A 530 59.85 25.94 -7.74
N GLY A 531 60.00 27.23 -8.06
CA GLY A 531 61.11 27.73 -8.89
C GLY A 531 62.50 27.37 -8.38
N TRP A 532 62.70 27.34 -7.06
CA TRP A 532 63.99 27.04 -6.42
C TRP A 532 63.92 25.79 -5.54
N ALA A 533 63.05 24.83 -5.88
CA ALA A 533 62.87 23.62 -5.09
C ALA A 533 63.96 22.55 -5.28
N GLY A 534 64.90 22.73 -6.22
CA GLY A 534 65.98 21.78 -6.50
C GLY A 534 65.50 20.47 -7.14
N THR A 535 64.34 20.49 -7.80
CA THR A 535 63.77 19.35 -8.53
C THR A 535 64.08 19.46 -10.03
N PRO A 536 63.99 18.36 -10.80
CA PRO A 536 64.16 18.41 -12.27
C PRO A 536 63.19 19.34 -13.01
N TRP A 537 62.09 19.74 -12.35
CA TRP A 537 61.03 20.57 -12.91
C TRP A 537 61.06 22.03 -12.42
N SER A 538 61.88 22.34 -11.41
CA SER A 538 61.99 23.68 -10.81
C SER A 538 62.39 24.72 -11.87
N ASN A 539 61.59 25.77 -12.07
CA ASN A 539 61.79 26.78 -13.13
C ASN A 539 61.84 26.21 -14.57
N VAL A 540 61.39 24.97 -14.78
CA VAL A 540 61.37 24.32 -16.11
C VAL A 540 59.95 24.00 -16.56
N SER A 541 59.16 23.31 -15.73
CA SER A 541 57.79 22.92 -16.08
C SER A 541 56.98 22.47 -14.85
N THR A 542 55.70 22.14 -15.07
CA THR A 542 54.93 21.34 -14.10
C THR A 542 55.51 19.93 -13.96
N SER A 543 55.32 19.31 -12.80
CA SER A 543 55.55 17.88 -12.59
C SER A 543 54.24 17.11 -12.72
N PRO A 544 54.26 15.80 -13.09
CA PRO A 544 53.09 14.94 -12.93
C PRO A 544 52.51 15.04 -11.51
N VAL A 545 51.18 14.99 -11.38
CA VAL A 545 50.55 14.98 -10.05
C VAL A 545 51.00 13.76 -9.25
N LYS A 546 51.01 13.87 -7.93
CA LYS A 546 51.51 12.81 -7.02
C LYS A 546 53.01 12.50 -7.15
N SER A 547 53.82 13.42 -7.70
CA SER A 547 55.29 13.30 -7.73
C SER A 547 55.94 13.50 -6.35
N PHE A 548 55.23 14.15 -5.43
CA PHE A 548 55.70 14.43 -4.06
C PHE A 548 54.80 13.76 -3.02
N MET A 549 55.25 13.74 -1.76
CA MET A 549 54.46 13.19 -0.67
C MET A 549 53.15 13.99 -0.49
N PRO A 550 52.03 13.31 -0.17
CA PRO A 550 50.79 14.00 0.17
C PRO A 550 50.85 14.59 1.57
N THR A 551 49.92 15.50 1.87
CA THR A 551 49.57 15.91 3.24
C THR A 551 49.17 14.68 4.08
N PRO A 552 49.15 14.77 5.43
CA PRO A 552 48.69 13.67 6.29
C PRO A 552 47.27 13.17 5.99
N THR A 553 46.43 14.02 5.38
CA THR A 553 45.06 13.70 4.96
C THR A 553 44.97 13.17 3.53
N GLY A 554 46.07 13.16 2.77
CA GLY A 554 46.16 12.53 1.45
C GLY A 554 46.08 13.47 0.25
N PHE A 555 46.10 14.79 0.45
CA PHE A 555 46.14 15.77 -0.65
C PHE A 555 47.53 15.92 -1.23
N TYR A 556 47.65 15.92 -2.54
CA TYR A 556 48.90 16.11 -3.27
C TYR A 556 48.98 17.51 -3.85
N ASP A 557 50.22 17.97 -4.03
CA ASP A 557 50.53 19.19 -4.76
C ASP A 557 49.82 20.44 -4.20
N MET A 558 49.53 20.47 -2.89
CA MET A 558 49.00 21.67 -2.19
C MET A 558 50.06 22.77 -2.02
N VAL A 559 51.32 22.49 -2.38
CA VAL A 559 52.46 23.41 -2.31
C VAL A 559 53.19 23.31 -3.64
N GLY A 560 53.15 24.37 -4.43
CA GLY A 560 53.75 24.44 -5.75
C GLY A 560 52.99 23.68 -6.84
N ASN A 561 53.73 23.27 -7.86
CA ASN A 561 53.25 22.75 -9.13
C ASN A 561 52.46 23.79 -9.93
N VAL A 562 51.25 24.14 -9.52
CA VAL A 562 50.43 25.17 -10.18
C VAL A 562 49.66 25.98 -9.16
N TRP A 563 49.47 27.26 -9.45
CA TRP A 563 48.49 28.08 -8.75
C TRP A 563 47.09 27.57 -9.08
N GLU A 564 46.21 27.49 -8.07
CA GLU A 564 44.91 26.88 -8.24
C GLU A 564 43.76 27.85 -8.04
N TRP A 565 42.92 27.98 -9.06
CA TRP A 565 41.74 28.86 -9.04
C TRP A 565 40.78 28.54 -7.90
N THR A 566 40.27 29.60 -7.27
CA THR A 566 39.23 29.55 -6.23
C THR A 566 37.91 30.18 -6.73
N THR A 567 36.87 30.21 -5.90
CA THR A 567 35.57 30.80 -6.23
C THR A 567 35.51 32.33 -6.23
N VAL A 568 36.60 33.04 -5.92
CA VAL A 568 36.59 34.52 -5.84
C VAL A 568 36.46 35.11 -7.23
N GLN A 569 35.34 35.78 -7.51
CA GLN A 569 34.99 36.33 -8.83
C GLN A 569 35.99 37.34 -9.41
N LYS A 570 36.80 37.99 -8.57
CA LYS A 570 37.87 38.89 -9.03
C LYS A 570 39.11 38.16 -9.54
N GLY A 571 39.11 36.83 -9.44
CA GLY A 571 40.22 35.94 -9.74
C GLY A 571 41.22 35.91 -8.58
N LEU A 572 41.21 34.78 -7.86
CA LEU A 572 42.18 34.46 -6.82
C LEU A 572 42.60 33.01 -6.97
N ALA A 573 43.91 32.79 -6.96
CA ALA A 573 44.50 31.46 -6.92
C ALA A 573 45.36 31.27 -5.65
N LYS A 574 45.53 30.02 -5.22
CA LYS A 574 46.36 29.64 -4.05
C LYS A 574 47.38 28.56 -4.40
N GLY A 575 48.40 28.40 -3.56
CA GLY A 575 49.31 27.23 -3.57
C GLY A 575 50.69 27.41 -4.19
N GLY A 576 50.96 28.50 -4.93
CA GLY A 576 52.24 28.69 -5.60
C GLY A 576 52.39 27.81 -6.85
N ALA A 577 53.47 28.01 -7.62
CA ALA A 577 53.70 27.24 -8.85
C ALA A 577 55.18 26.94 -9.10
N TRP A 578 55.43 26.09 -10.10
CA TRP A 578 56.76 25.61 -10.51
C TRP A 578 57.77 26.71 -10.88
N SER A 579 57.30 27.91 -11.23
CA SER A 579 58.12 29.08 -11.62
C SER A 579 58.19 30.18 -10.56
N PHE A 580 57.57 29.97 -9.39
CA PHE A 580 57.48 30.97 -8.31
C PHE A 580 58.35 30.61 -7.11
N SER A 581 58.62 31.60 -6.26
CA SER A 581 59.40 31.38 -5.03
C SER A 581 58.72 30.36 -4.12
N PRO A 582 59.47 29.49 -3.42
CA PRO A 582 58.92 28.70 -2.33
C PRO A 582 58.10 29.50 -1.31
N GLU A 583 58.44 30.77 -1.10
CA GLU A 583 57.71 31.68 -0.22
C GLU A 583 56.29 31.95 -0.69
N GLU A 584 56.02 31.88 -2.00
CA GLU A 584 54.70 32.06 -2.58
C GLU A 584 53.80 30.84 -2.44
N ALA A 585 54.38 29.68 -2.12
CA ALA A 585 53.67 28.43 -1.95
C ALA A 585 53.20 28.19 -0.50
N LYS A 586 53.32 29.19 0.39
CA LYS A 586 52.76 29.12 1.75
C LYS A 586 51.24 29.02 1.68
N ALA A 587 50.65 28.22 2.57
CA ALA A 587 49.22 27.88 2.51
C ALA A 587 48.28 29.10 2.51
N PHE A 588 48.69 30.20 3.16
CA PHE A 588 47.89 31.42 3.25
C PHE A 588 48.09 32.41 2.09
N ASN A 589 49.15 32.28 1.28
CA ASN A 589 49.40 33.22 0.19
C ASN A 589 48.29 33.17 -0.87
N GLU A 590 48.09 34.31 -1.52
CA GLU A 590 47.04 34.53 -2.51
C GLU A 590 47.66 35.22 -3.73
N LEU A 591 47.34 34.72 -4.92
CA LEU A 591 47.66 35.36 -6.18
C LEU A 591 46.36 35.94 -6.77
N TYR A 592 46.33 37.26 -6.94
CA TYR A 592 45.24 37.94 -7.65
C TYR A 592 45.62 38.12 -9.12
N VAL A 593 44.78 37.58 -10.00
CA VAL A 593 44.95 37.61 -11.46
C VAL A 593 43.55 37.69 -12.07
N ALA A 594 43.40 38.30 -13.25
CA ALA A 594 42.08 38.47 -13.84
C ALA A 594 41.42 37.10 -14.13
N PRO A 595 40.10 36.94 -13.96
CA PRO A 595 39.41 35.66 -14.18
C PRO A 595 39.60 35.06 -15.57
N SER A 596 39.81 35.91 -16.58
CA SER A 596 40.07 35.52 -17.97
C SER A 596 41.54 35.23 -18.27
N THR A 597 42.45 35.47 -17.32
CA THR A 597 43.87 35.17 -17.50
C THR A 597 44.06 33.67 -17.57
N ALA A 598 44.70 33.20 -18.63
CA ALA A 598 45.18 31.82 -18.76
C ALA A 598 46.70 31.82 -18.75
N ALA A 599 47.33 31.15 -17.79
CA ALA A 599 48.78 31.11 -17.66
C ALA A 599 49.31 29.69 -17.49
N ASN A 600 50.55 29.44 -17.90
CA ASN A 600 51.19 28.12 -17.83
C ASN A 600 51.62 27.71 -16.42
N TYR A 601 51.34 28.56 -15.44
CA TYR A 601 51.49 28.33 -14.01
C TYR A 601 50.14 28.34 -13.26
N LEU A 602 49.01 28.53 -13.96
CA LEU A 602 47.65 28.55 -13.40
C LEU A 602 46.87 27.32 -13.85
N GLY A 603 46.37 26.56 -12.88
CA GLY A 603 45.46 25.43 -13.03
C GLY A 603 44.35 25.51 -11.99
N PHE A 604 43.75 24.37 -11.64
CA PHE A 604 42.70 24.32 -10.62
C PHE A 604 42.51 22.91 -10.06
N ARG A 605 41.77 22.82 -8.96
CA ARG A 605 41.20 21.56 -8.46
C ARG A 605 39.73 21.75 -8.12
N VAL A 606 38.99 20.66 -8.07
CA VAL A 606 37.53 20.69 -7.84
C VAL A 606 37.17 20.28 -6.41
N LEU A 607 36.07 20.83 -5.93
CA LEU A 607 35.40 20.50 -4.68
C LEU A 607 34.02 19.93 -5.00
N ARG A 608 33.61 18.90 -4.27
CA ARG A 608 32.28 18.29 -4.30
C ARG A 608 31.57 18.49 -2.97
N GLU A 609 30.31 18.89 -3.01
CA GLU A 609 29.45 19.00 -1.83
C GLU A 609 29.00 17.60 -1.34
N LEU A 610 28.75 17.46 -0.03
CA LEU A 610 28.43 16.18 0.63
C LEU A 610 26.99 16.06 1.10
#